data_AF-A0A521K603-F1
#
_entry.id   AF-A0A521K603-F1
#
_cell.length_a   1.000
_cell.length_b   1.000
_cell.length_c   1.000
_cell.angle_alpha   90.00
_cell.angle_beta   90.00
_cell.angle_gamma   90.00
#
_symmetry.space_group_name_H-M   'P 1'
#
loop_
_entity.id
_entity.type
_entity.pdbx_description
1 polymer ?
#
loop_
_entity_poly.entity_id
_entity_poly.type
_entity_poly.pdbx_seq_one_letter_code
_entity_poly.pdbx_strand_id
1 'polypeptide(L)' 'MRKLTALLLLGLCALLCAPALSAQAFLNAPLPKVELDGYAQTKAAKFEDYQGRAVLIEFFAHW' A
#
# COMPACT_ATOMS: atom_id res chain seq x y z
N MET A 1 33.05 -16.18 14.18
CA MET A 1 31.74 -15.73 14.70
C MET A 1 31.22 -14.45 14.03
N ARG A 2 32.02 -13.38 13.91
CA ARG A 2 31.59 -12.09 13.28
C ARG A 2 31.00 -12.19 11.86
N LYS A 3 31.52 -13.09 11.01
CA LYS A 3 31.02 -13.30 9.64
C LYS A 3 29.62 -13.95 9.59
N LEU A 4 29.29 -14.77 10.59
CA LEU A 4 27.99 -15.45 10.68
C LEU A 4 26.89 -14.46 11.09
N THR A 5 27.23 -13.56 12.04
CA THR A 5 26.33 -12.51 12.51
C THR A 5 25.99 -11.52 11.40
N ALA A 6 26.97 -11.14 10.58
CA ALA A 6 26.76 -10.28 9.43
C ALA A 6 25.83 -10.90 8.38
N LEU A 7 25.96 -12.22 8.13
CA LEU A 7 25.11 -12.93 7.17
C LEU A 7 23.65 -13.02 7.64
N LEU A 8 23.45 -13.26 8.94
CA LEU A 8 22.13 -13.30 9.58
C LEU A 8 21.44 -11.92 9.55
N LEU A 9 22.18 -10.85 9.81
CA LEU A 9 21.66 -9.47 9.73
C LEU A 9 21.25 -9.10 8.30
N LEU A 10 22.02 -9.51 7.29
CA LEU A 10 21.68 -9.23 5.89
C LEU A 10 20.41 -9.96 5.44
N GLY A 11 20.26 -11.23 5.85
CA GLY A 11 19.04 -12.02 5.58
C GLY A 11 17.81 -11.44 6.26
N LEU A 12 17.94 -10.95 7.51
CA LEU A 12 16.84 -10.33 8.24
C LEU A 12 16.41 -9.00 7.59
N CYS A 13 17.36 -8.16 7.15
CA CYS A 13 17.05 -6.94 6.41
C CYS A 13 16.31 -7.23 5.09
N ALA A 14 16.70 -8.27 4.35
CA ALA A 14 16.03 -8.64 3.11
C ALA A 14 14.57 -9.09 3.35
N LEU A 15 14.31 -9.83 4.43
CA LEU A 15 12.96 -10.26 4.82
C LEU A 15 12.08 -9.08 5.25
N LEU A 16 12.64 -8.08 5.93
CA LEU A 16 11.91 -6.86 6.32
C LEU A 16 11.55 -5.96 5.12
N CYS A 17 12.29 -6.05 4.02
CA CYS A 17 12.00 -5.31 2.78
C CYS A 17 11.02 -6.03 1.83
N ALA A 18 10.63 -7.29 2.11
CA ALA A 18 9.71 -8.05 1.26
C ALA A 18 8.34 -7.36 1.02
N PRO A 19 7.73 -6.63 1.99
CA PRO A 19 6.48 -5.90 1.76
C PRO A 19 6.63 -4.72 0.79
N ALA A 20 7.81 -4.09 0.73
CA ALA A 20 8.05 -2.99 -0.20
C ALA A 20 8.16 -3.50 -1.65
N LEU A 21 8.70 -4.71 -1.83
CA LEU A 21 8.80 -5.34 -3.16
C LEU A 21 7.44 -5.75 -3.71
N SER A 22 6.49 -6.18 -2.85
CA SER A 22 5.12 -6.50 -3.30
C SER A 22 4.34 -5.25 -3.70
N ALA A 23 4.56 -4.10 -3.07
CA ALA A 23 3.91 -2.84 -3.43
C ALA A 23 4.33 -2.33 -4.83
N GLN A 24 5.60 -2.56 -5.20
CA GLN A 24 6.12 -2.18 -6.52
C GLN A 24 5.34 -2.81 -7.68
N ALA A 25 4.80 -4.02 -7.47
CA ALA A 25 4.04 -4.75 -8.49
C ALA A 25 2.71 -4.07 -8.87
N PHE A 26 2.22 -3.13 -8.06
CA PHE A 26 0.98 -2.41 -8.29
C PHE A 26 1.19 -1.00 -8.85
N LEU A 27 2.44 -0.57 -9.04
CA LEU A 27 2.71 0.71 -9.69
C LEU A 27 2.22 0.67 -11.13
N ASN A 28 1.48 1.71 -11.52
CA ASN A 28 0.83 1.85 -12.83
C ASN A 28 -0.25 0.80 -13.14
N ALA A 29 -0.56 -0.12 -12.20
CA ALA A 29 -1.71 -0.98 -12.32
C ALA A 29 -3.00 -0.17 -12.09
N PRO A 30 -4.10 -0.48 -12.81
CA PRO A 30 -5.38 0.13 -12.49
C PRO A 30 -5.78 -0.26 -11.07
N LEU A 31 -6.42 0.66 -10.36
CA LEU A 31 -7.01 0.36 -9.06
C LEU A 31 -7.99 -0.83 -9.24
N PRO A 32 -7.97 -1.84 -8.36
CA PRO A 32 -8.95 -2.90 -8.39
C PRO A 32 -10.37 -2.32 -8.35
N LYS A 33 -11.32 -2.96 -9.04
CA LYS A 33 -12.72 -2.58 -8.96
C LYS A 33 -13.22 -2.91 -7.54
N VAL A 34 -13.35 -1.88 -6.73
CA VAL A 34 -13.89 -1.96 -5.37
C VAL A 34 -15.07 -1.00 -5.27
N GLU A 35 -16.14 -1.44 -4.63
CA GLU A 35 -17.22 -0.55 -4.23
C GLU A 35 -16.80 0.09 -2.91
N LEU A 36 -16.69 1.41 -2.92
CA LEU A 36 -16.36 2.21 -1.76
C LEU A 36 -17.62 2.93 -1.31
N ASP A 37 -17.86 2.92 -0.01
CA ASP A 37 -19.03 3.52 0.60
C ASP A 37 -18.63 4.74 1.44
N GLY A 38 -19.61 5.45 1.99
CA GLY A 38 -19.33 6.45 3.03
C GLY A 38 -18.83 7.80 2.52
N TYR A 39 -19.11 8.18 1.28
CA TYR A 39 -18.80 9.51 0.74
C TYR A 39 -19.53 10.68 1.41
N ALA A 40 -20.36 10.43 2.44
CA ALA A 40 -21.19 11.41 3.14
C ALA A 40 -20.40 12.61 3.71
N GLN A 41 -19.10 12.45 3.94
CA GLN A 41 -18.21 13.52 4.42
C GLN A 41 -17.57 14.34 3.28
N THR A 42 -17.93 14.06 2.03
CA THR A 42 -17.37 14.66 0.83
C THR A 42 -18.48 15.11 -0.12
N LYS A 43 -18.10 15.81 -1.20
CA LYS A 43 -19.04 16.15 -2.29
C LYS A 43 -19.14 15.07 -3.36
N ALA A 44 -18.35 14.00 -3.26
CA ALA A 44 -18.38 12.91 -4.23
C ALA A 44 -19.59 11.99 -3.95
N ALA A 45 -20.16 11.42 -5.01
CA ALA A 45 -21.15 10.36 -4.93
C ALA A 45 -20.53 8.98 -5.19
N LYS A 46 -19.39 8.94 -5.90
CA LYS A 46 -18.64 7.74 -6.28
C LYS A 46 -17.16 8.05 -6.46
N PHE A 47 -16.32 7.03 -6.51
CA PHE A 47 -14.86 7.20 -6.62
C PHE A 47 -14.47 7.92 -7.91
N GLU A 48 -15.20 7.68 -9.00
CA GLU A 48 -14.94 8.28 -10.31
C GLU A 48 -15.05 9.81 -10.32
N ASP A 49 -15.73 10.40 -9.34
CA ASP A 49 -15.82 11.86 -9.21
C ASP A 49 -14.45 12.50 -8.87
N TYR A 50 -13.48 11.68 -8.45
CA TYR A 50 -12.09 12.08 -8.22
C TYR A 50 -11.15 11.86 -9.42
N GLN A 51 -11.65 11.41 -10.58
CA GLN A 51 -10.81 11.24 -11.77
C GLN A 51 -10.05 12.52 -12.14
N GLY A 52 -8.79 12.35 -12.56
CA GLY A 52 -7.88 13.46 -12.86
C GLY A 52 -7.23 14.11 -11.63
N ARG A 53 -7.45 13.58 -10.43
CA ARG A 53 -6.81 14.03 -9.19
C ARG A 53 -5.91 12.94 -8.61
N ALA A 54 -4.88 13.33 -7.89
CA ALA A 54 -4.15 12.42 -7.01
C ALA A 54 -5.00 12.15 -5.77
N VAL A 55 -5.26 10.88 -5.48
CA VAL A 55 -6.05 10.45 -4.32
C VAL A 55 -5.18 9.55 -3.44
N LEU A 56 -5.10 9.87 -2.15
CA LEU A 56 -4.49 9.02 -1.14
C LEU A 56 -5.60 8.16 -0.51
N ILE A 57 -5.42 6.84 -0.54
CA ILE A 57 -6.35 5.87 0.08
C ILE A 57 -5.65 5.27 1.30
N GLU A 58 -6.22 5.48 2.48
CA GLU A 58 -5.73 4.95 3.74
C GLU A 58 -6.62 3.81 4.23
N PHE A 59 -6.01 2.67 4.56
CA PHE A 59 -6.69 1.55 5.19
C PHE A 59 -6.50 1.65 6.70
N PHE A 60 -7.59 1.91 7.42
CA PHE A 60 -7.59 2.03 8.87
C PHE A 60 -8.70 1.19 9.48
N ALA A 61 -8.41 0.54 10.61
CA ALA A 61 -9.38 -0.15 11.42
C ALA A 61 -9.22 0.31 12.88
N HIS A 62 -10.32 0.79 13.46
CA HIS A 62 -10.42 1.00 14.90
C HIS A 62 -10.90 -0.32 15.52
N TRP A 63 -9.99 -0.98 16.21
CA TRP A 63 -10.16 -2.20 16.98
C TRP A 63 -9.38 -2.09 18.28
#